data_AF-A0A1C0TQL7-F1
#
_entry.id   AF-A0A1C0TQL7-F1
#
_cell.length_a   1.000
_cell.length_b   1.000
_cell.length_c   1.000
_cell.angle_alpha   90.00
_cell.angle_beta   90.00
_cell.angle_gamma   90.00
#
_symmetry.space_group_name_H-M   'P 1'
#
loop_
_entity.id
_entity.type
_entity.pdbx_description
1 polymer ?
#
loop_
_entity_poly.entity_id
_entity_poly.type
_entity_poly.pdbx_seq_one_letter_code
_entity_poly.pdbx_strand_id
1 'polypeptide(L)'
;MENSARVYLIGFDLSGGLGLHRYFIANGYCSTFGDEDGFSTTALNNLQNGLPLVTGFESCQFFTQIQHENERGQFIYTHEQIFEELVEEEPHALFIFNYLPIDEWVEQRKNCYGYLPKSMQSLHLDEEKVIEYWRKFYLTYYDKVVSRLGDKENYFAYNHASNSVHELTRFLARYGVVLNEAKFEPIAEIRGSTEPRFHIQNIREAALYFRYHRFDIDTAIKLLQEAEKHQPCRYYFKDELKKWKLEKTTWKSE
;
A
#
# COMPACT_ATOMS: atom_id res chain seq x y z
N MET A 1 4.07 23.83 22.59
CA MET A 1 4.65 23.26 21.37
C MET A 1 3.62 23.50 20.30
N GLU A 2 3.92 24.31 19.27
CA GLU A 2 3.05 24.42 18.10
C GLU A 2 2.85 23.00 17.56
N ASN A 3 1.60 22.55 17.52
CA ASN A 3 1.27 21.26 16.96
C ASN A 3 1.64 21.33 15.48
N SER A 4 2.68 20.60 15.06
CA SER A 4 3.02 20.46 13.65
C SER A 4 1.76 20.05 12.89
N ALA A 5 1.45 20.72 11.79
CA ALA A 5 0.27 20.42 11.00
C ALA A 5 0.24 18.93 10.63
N ARG A 6 -0.91 18.28 10.86
CA ARG A 6 -1.14 16.91 10.38
C ARG A 6 -1.34 16.95 8.87
N VAL A 7 -0.94 15.88 8.22
CA VAL A 7 -1.04 15.70 6.78
C VAL A 7 -1.82 14.41 6.54
N TYR A 8 -2.87 14.49 5.73
CA TYR A 8 -3.69 13.35 5.35
C TYR A 8 -3.54 13.09 3.87
N LEU A 9 -3.10 11.88 3.53
CA LEU A 9 -3.13 11.38 2.16
C LEU A 9 -4.48 10.68 1.95
N ILE A 10 -5.42 11.42 1.35
CA ILE A 10 -6.84 11.06 1.21
C ILE A 10 -7.18 10.58 -0.20
N GLY A 11 -6.18 10.36 -1.05
CA GLY A 11 -6.40 9.94 -2.43
C GLY A 11 -6.51 8.44 -2.60
N PHE A 12 -6.43 8.01 -3.86
CA PHE A 12 -6.63 6.62 -4.21
C PHE A 12 -5.42 5.74 -3.87
N ASP A 13 -5.69 4.47 -3.60
CA ASP A 13 -4.65 3.44 -3.56
C ASP A 13 -4.02 3.25 -4.94
N LEU A 14 -2.83 2.65 -4.96
CA LEU A 14 -2.06 2.40 -6.20
C LEU A 14 -1.82 3.68 -7.02
N SER A 15 -1.74 4.82 -6.34
CA SER A 15 -1.51 6.16 -6.91
C SER A 15 -0.33 6.85 -6.23
N GLY A 16 0.72 6.09 -5.90
CA GLY A 16 1.99 6.61 -5.38
C GLY A 16 2.05 6.78 -3.86
N GLY A 17 1.10 6.23 -3.11
CA GLY A 17 0.97 6.43 -1.67
C GLY A 17 2.14 5.88 -0.86
N LEU A 18 2.69 4.71 -1.22
CA LEU A 18 3.86 4.10 -0.57
C LEU A 18 5.12 4.93 -0.77
N GLY A 19 5.30 5.52 -1.95
CA GLY A 19 6.43 6.41 -2.23
C GLY A 19 6.37 7.64 -1.33
N LEU A 20 5.19 8.25 -1.21
CA LEU A 20 4.97 9.39 -0.31
C LEU A 20 5.13 9.00 1.16
N HIS A 21 4.60 7.85 1.59
CA HIS A 21 4.78 7.35 2.95
C HIS A 21 6.27 7.21 3.32
N ARG A 22 7.06 6.53 2.49
CA ARG A 22 8.50 6.36 2.71
C ARG A 22 9.24 7.69 2.71
N TYR A 23 8.81 8.64 1.87
CA TYR A 23 9.38 9.96 1.83
C TYR A 23 9.22 10.72 3.16
N PHE A 24 8.03 10.67 3.78
CA PHE A 24 7.79 11.27 5.09
C PHE A 24 8.57 10.55 6.21
N ILE A 25 8.59 9.22 6.21
CA ILE A 25 9.38 8.42 7.17
C ILE A 25 10.88 8.76 7.06
N ALA A 26 11.43 8.84 5.84
CA ALA A 26 12.83 9.20 5.63
C ALA A 26 13.15 10.61 6.14
N ASN A 27 12.15 11.50 6.19
CA ASN A 27 12.23 12.83 6.77
C ASN A 27 11.95 12.91 8.27
N GLY A 28 11.69 11.78 8.94
CA GLY A 28 11.52 11.70 10.39
C GLY A 28 10.10 11.99 10.89
N TYR A 29 9.11 11.99 10.01
CA TYR A 29 7.71 12.18 10.40
C TYR A 29 7.10 10.86 10.87
N CYS A 30 6.41 10.89 12.02
CA CYS A 30 5.60 9.78 12.49
C CYS A 30 4.42 9.62 11.54
N SER A 31 4.35 8.45 10.89
CA SER A 31 3.42 8.22 9.79
C SER A 31 2.69 6.89 9.96
N THR A 32 1.44 6.81 9.53
CA THR A 32 0.68 5.56 9.42
C THR A 32 0.61 5.10 7.97
N PHE A 33 0.55 3.79 7.72
CA PHE A 33 0.39 3.23 6.36
C PHE A 33 -0.65 2.12 6.31
N GLY A 34 -1.70 2.30 5.51
CA GLY A 34 -2.74 1.28 5.43
C GLY A 34 -3.46 1.18 6.77
N ASP A 35 -3.38 -0.03 7.33
CA ASP A 35 -3.76 -0.34 8.70
C ASP A 35 -2.65 -1.13 9.41
N GLU A 36 -1.40 -1.05 8.92
CA GLU A 36 -0.24 -1.70 9.56
C GLU A 36 -0.08 -1.20 11.01
N ASP A 37 -0.44 0.06 11.26
CA ASP A 37 -0.43 0.70 12.59
C ASP A 37 -1.83 0.71 13.27
N GLY A 38 -2.87 0.18 12.63
CA GLY A 38 -4.24 0.12 13.15
C GLY A 38 -5.06 1.41 13.06
N PHE A 39 -4.59 2.43 12.32
CA PHE A 39 -5.29 3.72 12.23
C PHE A 39 -6.64 3.62 11.51
N SER A 40 -6.71 2.91 10.39
CA SER A 40 -7.92 2.79 9.59
C SER A 40 -9.05 2.14 10.40
N THR A 41 -8.75 1.04 11.11
CA THR A 41 -9.73 0.36 11.95
C THR A 41 -10.12 1.22 13.17
N THR A 42 -9.13 1.83 13.82
CA THR A 42 -9.35 2.67 15.01
C THR A 42 -10.18 3.91 14.68
N ALA A 43 -9.91 4.59 13.56
CA ALA A 43 -10.65 5.79 13.15
C ALA A 43 -12.13 5.51 12.90
N LEU A 44 -12.47 4.39 12.25
CA LEU A 44 -13.87 3.97 12.10
C LEU A 44 -14.52 3.66 13.45
N ASN A 45 -13.81 2.97 14.33
CA ASN A 45 -14.32 2.68 15.67
C ASN A 45 -14.51 3.97 16.48
N ASN A 46 -13.60 4.93 16.38
CA ASN A 46 -13.73 6.24 17.03
C ASN A 46 -14.98 6.97 16.54
N LEU A 47 -15.18 7.04 15.21
CA LEU A 47 -16.38 7.62 14.62
C LEU A 47 -17.66 6.97 15.15
N GLN A 48 -17.70 5.63 15.19
CA GLN A 48 -18.86 4.87 15.69
C GLN A 48 -19.15 5.12 17.18
N ASN A 49 -18.14 5.47 17.97
CA ASN A 49 -18.26 5.75 19.40
C ASN A 49 -18.33 7.25 19.73
N GLY A 50 -18.37 8.13 18.72
CA GLY A 50 -18.39 9.59 18.91
C GLY A 50 -17.11 10.13 19.55
N LEU A 51 -15.98 9.49 19.29
CA LEU A 51 -14.64 9.94 19.70
C LEU A 51 -13.94 10.65 18.53
N PRO A 52 -13.02 11.60 18.80
CA PRO A 52 -12.19 12.19 17.76
C PRO A 52 -11.47 11.12 16.95
N LEU A 53 -11.44 11.26 15.62
CA LEU A 53 -10.93 10.24 14.70
C LEU A 53 -9.50 9.81 15.03
N VAL A 54 -8.65 10.75 15.43
CA VAL A 54 -7.22 10.54 15.71
C VAL A 54 -6.91 10.08 17.13
N THR A 55 -7.92 9.76 17.94
CA THR A 55 -7.70 9.25 19.32
C THR A 55 -6.81 8.00 19.27
N GLY A 56 -5.68 8.04 19.98
CA GLY A 56 -4.63 7.00 19.98
C GLY A 56 -3.49 7.22 18.99
N PHE A 57 -3.57 8.26 18.15
CA PHE A 57 -2.58 8.62 17.14
C PHE A 57 -2.14 10.09 17.25
N GLU A 58 -2.14 10.64 18.47
CA GLU A 58 -1.91 12.07 18.72
C GLU A 58 -0.52 12.53 18.27
N SER A 59 0.47 11.63 18.32
CA SER A 59 1.85 11.88 17.90
C SER A 59 2.08 11.74 16.40
N CYS A 60 1.13 11.16 15.65
CA CYS A 60 1.26 10.96 14.22
C CYS A 60 1.04 12.28 13.47
N GLN A 61 1.90 12.55 12.48
CA GLN A 61 1.80 13.73 11.64
C GLN A 61 1.38 13.41 10.22
N PHE A 62 1.56 12.18 9.73
CA PHE A 62 1.20 11.82 8.37
C PHE A 62 0.37 10.55 8.30
N PHE A 63 -0.84 10.62 7.77
CA PHE A 63 -1.75 9.49 7.68
C PHE A 63 -1.88 9.09 6.22
N THR A 64 -1.44 7.86 5.88
CA THR A 64 -1.38 7.42 4.48
C THR A 64 -2.11 6.14 4.19
N GLN A 65 -2.71 6.09 2.99
CA GLN A 65 -3.51 4.96 2.52
C GLN A 65 -4.51 4.52 3.60
N ILE A 66 -5.39 5.40 4.06
CA ILE A 66 -6.29 5.12 5.19
C ILE A 66 -7.34 4.09 4.74
N GLN A 67 -6.99 2.81 4.84
CA GLN A 67 -7.75 1.65 4.38
C GLN A 67 -7.26 0.36 5.06
N HIS A 68 -8.12 -0.65 5.11
CA HIS A 68 -7.78 -2.00 5.57
C HIS A 68 -8.53 -3.07 4.77
N GLU A 69 -8.12 -4.34 4.92
CA GLU A 69 -8.93 -5.48 4.49
C GLU A 69 -9.72 -6.02 5.70
N ASN A 70 -11.02 -6.29 5.53
CA ASN A 70 -11.80 -6.96 6.57
C ASN A 70 -11.57 -8.49 6.57
N GLU A 71 -12.20 -9.21 7.51
CA GLU A 71 -12.06 -10.68 7.63
C GLU A 71 -12.47 -11.47 6.37
N ARG A 72 -13.26 -10.85 5.47
CA ARG A 72 -13.70 -11.44 4.20
C ARG A 72 -12.77 -11.08 3.04
N GLY A 73 -11.67 -10.38 3.29
CA GLY A 73 -10.73 -9.89 2.27
C GLY A 73 -11.28 -8.74 1.43
N GLN A 74 -12.35 -8.07 1.89
CA GLN A 74 -12.88 -6.88 1.23
C GLN A 74 -12.05 -5.66 1.65
N PHE A 75 -11.62 -4.87 0.68
CA PHE A 75 -10.99 -3.57 0.93
C PHE A 75 -12.00 -2.56 1.46
N ILE A 76 -11.66 -1.92 2.57
CA ILE A 76 -12.42 -0.87 3.24
C ILE A 76 -11.64 0.45 3.12
N TYR A 77 -12.07 1.31 2.21
CA TYR A 77 -11.51 2.65 1.98
C TYR A 77 -11.98 3.61 3.06
N THR A 78 -11.33 3.56 4.22
CA THR A 78 -11.77 4.31 5.40
C THR A 78 -11.74 5.83 5.17
N HIS A 79 -10.75 6.35 4.45
CA HIS A 79 -10.70 7.77 4.07
C HIS A 79 -11.99 8.27 3.43
N GLU A 80 -12.70 7.44 2.64
CA GLU A 80 -13.98 7.83 2.04
C GLU A 80 -15.09 7.99 3.10
N GLN A 81 -15.16 7.01 4.02
CA GLN A 81 -16.21 6.90 5.02
C GLN A 81 -16.11 8.00 6.07
N ILE A 82 -14.89 8.35 6.47
CA ILE A 82 -14.63 9.38 7.48
C ILE A 82 -14.39 10.77 6.87
N PHE A 83 -14.40 10.93 5.54
CA PHE A 83 -13.91 12.14 4.88
C PHE A 83 -14.53 13.44 5.40
N GLU A 84 -15.86 13.49 5.56
CA GLU A 84 -16.53 14.71 6.01
C GLU A 84 -16.15 15.05 7.45
N GLU A 85 -16.22 14.06 8.35
CA GLU A 85 -15.83 14.22 9.75
C GLU A 85 -14.35 14.62 9.86
N LEU A 86 -13.47 14.01 9.06
CA LEU A 86 -12.04 14.30 9.04
C LEU A 86 -11.76 15.76 8.64
N VAL A 87 -12.48 16.29 7.65
CA VAL A 87 -12.35 17.70 7.23
C VAL A 87 -12.91 18.64 8.30
N GLU A 88 -13.95 18.24 9.03
CA GLU A 88 -14.58 19.04 10.08
C GLU A 88 -13.77 19.07 11.38
N GLU A 89 -13.24 17.93 11.82
CA GLU A 89 -12.41 17.81 13.04
C GLU A 89 -11.02 18.42 12.87
N GLU A 90 -10.47 18.41 11.65
CA GLU A 90 -9.08 18.81 11.38
C GLU A 90 -8.99 19.99 10.38
N PRO A 91 -9.60 21.16 10.67
CA PRO A 91 -9.68 22.28 9.73
C PRO A 91 -8.32 22.93 9.41
N HIS A 92 -7.30 22.64 10.22
CA HIS A 92 -5.94 23.16 10.05
C HIS A 92 -4.96 22.11 9.49
N ALA A 93 -5.42 20.89 9.23
CA ALA A 93 -4.57 19.87 8.62
C ALA A 93 -4.37 20.12 7.13
N LEU A 94 -3.36 19.48 6.56
CA LEU A 94 -3.07 19.52 5.13
C LEU A 94 -3.61 18.27 4.46
N PHE A 95 -4.34 18.44 3.35
CA PHE A 95 -4.96 17.35 2.62
C PHE A 95 -4.25 17.17 1.28
N ILE A 96 -3.65 16.01 1.08
CA ILE A 96 -3.06 15.60 -0.19
C ILE A 96 -4.01 14.60 -0.83
N PHE A 97 -4.58 14.97 -1.97
CA PHE A 97 -5.37 14.05 -2.78
C PHE A 97 -4.49 13.51 -3.91
N ASN A 98 -3.87 12.36 -3.66
CA ASN A 98 -3.06 11.68 -4.68
C ASN A 98 -3.94 10.86 -5.62
N TYR A 99 -3.73 11.02 -6.91
CA TYR A 99 -4.50 10.31 -7.92
C TYR A 99 -3.69 10.03 -9.18
N LEU A 100 -4.19 9.12 -10.00
CA LEU A 100 -3.78 8.88 -11.37
C LEU A 100 -4.96 9.15 -12.30
N PRO A 101 -4.76 9.47 -13.58
CA PRO A 101 -5.84 9.42 -14.55
C PRO A 101 -6.63 8.09 -14.44
N ILE A 102 -7.96 8.16 -14.49
CA ILE A 102 -8.84 7.02 -14.16
C ILE A 102 -8.47 5.72 -14.91
N ASP A 103 -8.08 5.83 -16.18
CA ASP A 103 -7.69 4.67 -16.99
C ASP A 103 -6.38 4.04 -16.50
N GLU A 104 -5.41 4.87 -16.13
CA GLU A 104 -4.15 4.41 -15.55
C GLU A 104 -4.36 3.77 -14.19
N TRP A 105 -5.21 4.37 -13.35
CA TRP A 105 -5.55 3.82 -12.04
C TRP A 105 -6.26 2.46 -12.14
N VAL A 106 -7.25 2.32 -13.05
CA VAL A 106 -7.92 1.04 -13.31
C VAL A 106 -6.91 0.00 -13.79
N GLU A 107 -6.01 0.37 -14.70
CA GLU A 107 -4.99 -0.54 -15.22
C GLU A 107 -3.99 -0.98 -14.14
N GLN A 108 -3.59 -0.07 -13.24
CA GLN A 108 -2.79 -0.42 -12.06
C GLN A 108 -3.50 -1.44 -11.16
N ARG A 109 -4.79 -1.24 -10.88
CA ARG A 109 -5.58 -2.20 -10.08
C ARG A 109 -5.71 -3.57 -10.74
N LYS A 110 -5.89 -3.61 -12.06
CA LYS A 110 -5.92 -4.88 -12.82
C LYS A 110 -4.58 -5.62 -12.75
N ASN A 111 -3.48 -4.88 -12.87
CA ASN A 111 -2.12 -5.44 -12.87
C ASN A 111 -1.56 -5.68 -11.47
N CYS A 112 -2.20 -5.18 -10.42
CA CYS A 112 -1.82 -5.48 -9.04
C CYS A 112 -2.19 -6.93 -8.70
N TYR A 113 -1.19 -7.73 -8.33
CA TYR A 113 -1.37 -9.16 -8.11
C TYR A 113 -2.48 -9.46 -7.09
N GLY A 114 -3.45 -10.28 -7.52
CA GLY A 114 -4.56 -10.73 -6.69
C GLY A 114 -5.65 -9.68 -6.44
N TYR A 115 -5.46 -8.43 -6.86
CA TYR A 115 -6.36 -7.34 -6.54
C TYR A 115 -7.72 -7.48 -7.25
N LEU A 116 -7.70 -7.67 -8.58
CA LEU A 116 -8.91 -7.91 -9.37
C LEU A 116 -9.65 -9.20 -8.94
N PRO A 117 -9.00 -10.38 -8.83
CA PRO A 117 -9.65 -11.58 -8.33
C PRO A 117 -10.29 -11.43 -6.94
N LYS A 118 -9.60 -10.76 -6.00
CA LYS A 118 -10.16 -10.46 -4.68
C LYS A 118 -11.42 -9.59 -4.79
N SER A 119 -11.39 -8.56 -5.64
CA SER A 119 -12.52 -7.65 -5.83
C SER A 119 -13.71 -8.34 -6.49
N MET A 120 -13.48 -9.19 -7.48
CA MET A 120 -14.52 -10.04 -8.09
C MET A 120 -15.18 -10.95 -7.05
N GLN A 121 -14.35 -11.58 -6.20
CA GLN A 121 -14.82 -12.46 -5.13
C GLN A 121 -15.64 -11.69 -4.08
N SER A 122 -15.14 -10.55 -3.59
CA SER A 122 -15.78 -9.78 -2.52
C SER A 122 -17.07 -9.10 -2.97
N LEU A 123 -17.12 -8.64 -4.22
CA LEU A 123 -18.28 -7.93 -4.77
C LEU A 123 -19.30 -8.89 -5.41
N HIS A 124 -18.93 -10.16 -5.61
CA HIS A 124 -19.72 -11.13 -6.38
C HIS A 124 -20.02 -10.64 -7.80
N LEU A 125 -19.03 -10.03 -8.44
CA LEU A 125 -19.11 -9.44 -9.77
C LEU A 125 -18.12 -10.13 -10.73
N ASP A 126 -18.45 -10.11 -12.01
CA ASP A 126 -17.50 -10.42 -13.08
C ASP A 126 -16.51 -9.27 -13.29
N GLU A 127 -15.43 -9.51 -14.06
CA GLU A 127 -14.37 -8.52 -14.28
C GLU A 127 -14.90 -7.19 -14.86
N GLU A 128 -15.80 -7.25 -15.83
CA GLU A 128 -16.38 -6.06 -16.47
C GLU A 128 -17.13 -5.19 -15.46
N LYS A 129 -17.98 -5.81 -14.64
CA LYS A 129 -18.73 -5.09 -13.59
C LYS A 129 -17.83 -4.59 -12.47
N VAL A 130 -16.74 -5.29 -12.14
CA VAL A 130 -15.75 -4.78 -11.17
C VAL A 130 -15.06 -3.52 -11.72
N ILE A 131 -14.68 -3.52 -13.00
CA ILE A 131 -14.06 -2.35 -13.63
C ILE A 131 -15.05 -1.18 -13.68
N GLU A 132 -16.31 -1.41 -14.05
CA GLU A 132 -17.36 -0.39 -14.01
C GLU A 132 -17.55 0.16 -12.60
N TYR A 133 -17.62 -0.73 -11.60
CA TYR A 133 -17.73 -0.37 -10.20
C TYR A 133 -16.55 0.52 -9.75
N TRP A 134 -15.31 0.15 -10.07
CA TRP A 134 -14.13 0.95 -9.76
C TRP A 134 -14.17 2.33 -10.42
N ARG A 135 -14.58 2.42 -11.69
CA ARG A 135 -14.68 3.71 -12.39
C ARG A 135 -15.72 4.62 -11.74
N LYS A 136 -16.90 4.06 -11.44
CA LYS A 136 -17.96 4.79 -10.75
C LYS A 136 -17.50 5.28 -9.37
N PHE A 137 -16.86 4.40 -8.61
CA PHE A 137 -16.26 4.73 -7.31
C PHE A 137 -15.25 5.88 -7.44
N TYR A 138 -14.33 5.78 -8.40
CA TYR A 138 -13.31 6.79 -8.66
C TYR A 138 -13.94 8.17 -8.91
N LEU A 139 -14.87 8.25 -9.88
CA LEU A 139 -15.49 9.52 -10.24
C LEU A 139 -16.30 10.12 -9.08
N THR A 140 -17.07 9.27 -8.37
CA THR A 140 -17.86 9.72 -7.22
C THR A 140 -16.99 10.32 -6.13
N TYR A 141 -15.89 9.64 -5.78
CA TYR A 141 -15.01 10.12 -4.72
C TYR A 141 -14.16 11.31 -5.15
N TYR A 142 -13.68 11.33 -6.40
CA TYR A 142 -12.98 12.47 -6.98
C TYR A 142 -13.84 13.74 -6.91
N ASP A 143 -15.10 13.67 -7.35
CA ASP A 143 -16.02 14.79 -7.31
C ASP A 143 -16.31 15.24 -5.87
N LYS A 144 -16.44 14.29 -4.93
CA LYS A 144 -16.61 14.58 -3.49
C LYS A 144 -15.43 15.38 -2.94
N VAL A 145 -14.20 14.94 -3.17
CA VAL A 145 -12.99 15.61 -2.65
C VAL A 145 -12.81 16.98 -3.29
N VAL A 146 -12.91 17.08 -4.61
CA VAL A 146 -12.72 18.34 -5.34
C VAL A 146 -13.79 19.36 -4.98
N SER A 147 -15.05 18.96 -4.86
CA SER A 147 -16.12 19.89 -4.46
C SER A 147 -15.96 20.38 -3.02
N ARG A 148 -15.44 19.54 -2.11
CA ARG A 148 -15.27 19.89 -0.69
C ARG A 148 -14.02 20.72 -0.42
N LEU A 149 -12.90 20.39 -1.07
CA LEU A 149 -11.57 20.91 -0.76
C LEU A 149 -10.92 21.73 -1.88
N GLY A 150 -11.48 21.74 -3.10
CA GLY A 150 -10.84 22.31 -4.30
C GLY A 150 -10.40 23.77 -4.18
N ASP A 151 -11.16 24.59 -3.44
CA ASP A 151 -10.87 26.01 -3.22
C ASP A 151 -10.15 26.28 -1.88
N LYS A 152 -9.74 25.23 -1.15
CA LYS A 152 -9.10 25.37 0.17
C LYS A 152 -7.59 25.50 0.02
N GLU A 153 -6.97 26.42 0.76
CA GLU A 153 -5.53 26.64 0.68
C GLU A 153 -4.70 25.46 1.22
N ASN A 154 -5.25 24.72 2.19
CA ASN A 154 -4.65 23.53 2.81
C ASN A 154 -4.89 22.24 2.01
N TYR A 155 -5.30 22.34 0.75
CA TYR A 155 -5.53 21.21 -0.16
C TYR A 155 -4.51 21.20 -1.30
N PHE A 156 -4.03 20.00 -1.65
CA PHE A 156 -3.16 19.78 -2.81
C PHE A 156 -3.61 18.55 -3.60
N ALA A 157 -4.02 18.78 -4.85
CA ALA A 157 -4.29 17.73 -5.83
C ALA A 157 -2.95 17.24 -6.42
N TYR A 158 -2.53 16.03 -6.08
CA TYR A 158 -1.28 15.42 -6.54
C TYR A 158 -1.55 14.37 -7.61
N ASN A 159 -1.49 14.78 -8.87
CA ASN A 159 -1.51 13.85 -10.00
C ASN A 159 -0.17 13.13 -10.10
N HIS A 160 -0.12 11.86 -9.70
CA HIS A 160 1.10 11.08 -9.67
C HIS A 160 1.76 10.90 -11.05
N ALA A 161 0.98 11.02 -12.13
CA ALA A 161 1.50 10.88 -13.50
C ALA A 161 2.24 12.13 -13.99
N SER A 162 1.91 13.33 -13.46
CA SER A 162 2.40 14.60 -14.02
C SER A 162 3.01 15.56 -13.01
N ASN A 163 2.66 15.46 -11.72
CA ASN A 163 3.25 16.30 -10.69
C ASN A 163 4.60 15.77 -10.23
N SER A 164 5.47 16.71 -9.88
CA SER A 164 6.76 16.39 -9.26
C SER A 164 6.66 16.42 -7.74
N VAL A 165 7.46 15.62 -7.05
CA VAL A 165 7.57 15.68 -5.57
C VAL A 165 8.03 17.06 -5.09
N HIS A 166 8.72 17.83 -5.94
CA HIS A 166 9.13 19.21 -5.69
C HIS A 166 7.92 20.12 -5.43
N GLU A 167 6.86 20.01 -6.24
CA GLU A 167 5.64 20.82 -6.08
C GLU A 167 4.94 20.52 -4.76
N LEU A 168 4.82 19.24 -4.41
CA LEU A 168 4.29 18.81 -3.13
C LEU A 168 5.13 19.34 -1.96
N THR A 169 6.46 19.23 -2.06
CA THR A 169 7.38 19.71 -1.02
C THR A 169 7.26 21.22 -0.81
N ARG A 170 7.13 22.01 -1.89
CA ARG A 170 6.87 23.45 -1.81
C ARG A 170 5.52 23.76 -1.18
N PHE A 171 4.47 23.01 -1.54
CA PHE A 171 3.14 23.17 -0.93
C PHE A 171 3.21 23.01 0.60
N LEU A 172 3.81 21.91 1.05
CA LEU A 172 3.96 21.55 2.47
C LEU A 172 4.81 22.57 3.24
N ALA A 173 5.89 23.06 2.64
CA ALA A 173 6.79 24.03 3.27
C ALA A 173 6.09 25.36 3.63
N ARG A 174 5.06 25.77 2.89
CA ARG A 174 4.25 26.97 3.22
C ARG A 174 3.53 26.85 4.55
N TYR A 175 3.33 25.63 5.04
CA TYR A 175 2.64 25.29 6.28
C TYR A 175 3.59 24.73 7.35
N GLY A 176 4.90 24.93 7.19
CA GLY A 176 5.91 24.51 8.16
C GLY A 176 6.25 23.01 8.12
N VAL A 177 5.74 22.25 7.16
CA VAL A 177 6.14 20.85 6.94
C VAL A 177 7.34 20.83 6.00
N VAL A 178 8.54 20.57 6.54
CA VAL A 178 9.81 20.64 5.81
C VAL A 178 10.30 19.23 5.47
N LEU A 179 10.34 18.92 4.18
CA LEU A 179 10.87 17.67 3.65
C LEU A 179 12.14 17.93 2.82
N ASN A 180 13.16 17.09 3.01
CA ASN A 180 14.36 17.08 2.19
C ASN A 180 14.09 16.23 0.93
N GLU A 181 13.90 16.91 -0.20
CA GLU A 181 13.60 16.31 -1.51
C GLU A 181 14.61 15.24 -1.95
N ALA A 182 15.89 15.36 -1.55
CA ALA A 182 16.90 14.36 -1.88
C ALA A 182 16.64 12.97 -1.24
N LYS A 183 15.72 12.88 -0.27
CA LYS A 183 15.29 11.62 0.35
C LYS A 183 14.11 10.97 -0.37
N PHE A 184 13.56 11.59 -1.41
CA PHE A 184 12.50 10.98 -2.20
C PHE A 184 13.08 9.92 -3.13
N GLU A 185 12.71 8.66 -2.88
CA GLU A 185 13.04 7.54 -3.75
C GLU A 185 11.76 7.07 -4.46
N PRO A 186 11.61 7.30 -5.77
CA PRO A 186 10.45 6.84 -6.49
C PRO A 186 10.42 5.32 -6.48
N ILE A 187 9.31 4.77 -5.98
CA ILE A 187 9.07 3.35 -5.92
C ILE A 187 7.84 3.08 -6.76
N ALA A 188 7.97 2.18 -7.73
CA ALA A 188 6.79 1.60 -8.33
C ALA A 188 6.05 0.84 -7.23
N GLU A 189 4.77 1.15 -6.97
CA GLU A 189 3.87 0.43 -6.07
C GLU A 189 3.56 -0.98 -6.59
N ILE A 190 4.58 -1.71 -7.04
CA ILE A 190 4.47 -3.09 -7.48
C ILE A 190 4.86 -3.95 -6.28
N ARG A 191 3.99 -3.97 -5.26
CA ARG A 191 3.96 -5.14 -4.36
C ARG A 191 3.40 -6.29 -5.20
N GLY A 192 4.28 -7.17 -5.68
CA GLY A 192 3.92 -8.32 -6.49
C GLY A 192 3.77 -7.99 -7.97
N SER A 193 4.81 -8.26 -8.76
CA SER A 193 4.71 -8.25 -10.22
C SER A 193 3.85 -9.43 -10.67
N THR A 194 2.90 -9.23 -11.58
CA THR A 194 2.14 -10.35 -12.20
C THR A 194 3.02 -11.27 -13.05
N GLU A 195 4.25 -10.88 -13.37
CA GLU A 195 5.13 -11.74 -14.13
C GLU A 195 5.59 -12.92 -13.27
N PRO A 196 5.25 -14.18 -13.67
CA PRO A 196 5.53 -15.36 -12.86
C PRO A 196 7.00 -15.49 -12.44
N ARG A 197 7.94 -15.00 -13.26
CA ARG A 197 9.38 -15.09 -13.00
C ARG A 197 9.81 -14.45 -11.68
N PHE A 198 9.21 -13.33 -11.27
CA PHE A 198 9.60 -12.66 -10.02
C PHE A 198 9.08 -13.43 -8.81
N HIS A 199 7.89 -14.00 -8.89
CA HIS A 199 7.36 -14.86 -7.83
C HIS A 199 8.16 -16.14 -7.67
N ILE A 200 8.53 -16.80 -8.77
CA ILE A 200 9.36 -18.00 -8.71
C ILE A 200 10.76 -17.67 -8.15
N GLN A 201 11.32 -16.51 -8.50
CA GLN A 201 12.56 -16.05 -7.89
C GLN A 201 12.42 -15.82 -6.38
N ASN A 202 11.35 -15.16 -5.93
CA ASN A 202 11.10 -14.95 -4.50
C ASN A 202 10.93 -16.26 -3.74
N ILE A 203 10.27 -17.27 -4.33
CA ILE A 203 10.14 -18.61 -3.75
C ILE A 203 11.52 -19.27 -3.62
N ARG A 204 12.40 -19.11 -4.61
CA ARG A 204 13.78 -19.62 -4.57
C ARG A 204 14.61 -18.92 -3.49
N GLU A 205 14.50 -17.60 -3.38
CA GLU A 205 15.19 -16.83 -2.35
C GLU A 205 14.68 -17.19 -0.95
N ALA A 206 13.37 -17.37 -0.78
CA ALA A 206 12.79 -17.90 0.44
C ALA A 206 13.32 -19.30 0.76
N ALA A 207 13.45 -20.18 -0.24
CA ALA A 207 14.04 -21.51 -0.04
C ALA A 207 15.48 -21.43 0.47
N LEU A 208 16.31 -20.52 -0.07
CA LEU A 208 17.66 -20.26 0.41
C LEU A 208 17.65 -19.73 1.86
N TYR A 209 16.71 -18.83 2.19
CA TYR A 209 16.57 -18.32 3.55
C TYR A 209 16.26 -19.43 4.57
N PHE A 210 15.26 -20.27 4.28
CA PHE A 210 14.91 -21.37 5.17
C PHE A 210 16.06 -22.37 5.31
N ARG A 211 16.79 -22.63 4.22
CA ARG A 211 17.96 -23.50 4.23
C ARG A 211 19.09 -22.96 5.11
N TYR A 212 19.52 -21.71 4.88
CA TYR A 212 20.78 -21.19 5.41
C TYR A 212 20.62 -20.34 6.67
N HIS A 213 19.43 -19.79 6.94
CA HIS A 213 19.19 -18.90 8.08
C HIS A 213 18.22 -19.47 9.12
N ARG A 214 17.36 -20.42 8.73
CA ARG A 214 16.45 -21.10 9.66
C ARG A 214 16.81 -22.57 9.89
N PHE A 215 17.74 -23.11 9.10
CA PHE A 215 18.11 -24.53 9.11
C PHE A 215 16.90 -25.48 8.92
N ASP A 216 15.85 -24.99 8.26
CA ASP A 216 14.63 -25.74 7.95
C ASP A 216 14.71 -26.26 6.51
N ILE A 217 15.36 -27.41 6.38
CA ILE A 217 15.58 -28.06 5.09
C ILE A 217 14.28 -28.56 4.46
N ASP A 218 13.26 -28.86 5.26
CA ASP A 218 11.98 -29.38 4.77
C ASP A 218 11.17 -28.30 4.07
N THR A 219 11.07 -27.12 4.69
CA THR A 219 10.44 -25.96 4.07
C THR A 219 11.25 -25.50 2.86
N ALA A 220 12.58 -25.46 2.95
CA ALA A 220 13.44 -25.12 1.82
C ALA A 220 13.23 -26.04 0.61
N ILE A 221 13.18 -27.37 0.82
CA ILE A 221 12.92 -28.34 -0.25
C ILE A 221 11.52 -28.12 -0.85
N LYS A 222 10.47 -27.96 -0.02
CA LYS A 222 9.10 -27.76 -0.51
C LYS A 222 8.98 -26.52 -1.39
N LEU A 223 9.54 -25.39 -0.93
CA LEU A 223 9.56 -24.14 -1.68
C LEU A 223 10.29 -24.30 -3.01
N LEU A 224 11.48 -24.91 -2.99
CA LEU A 224 12.27 -25.09 -4.20
C LEU A 224 11.63 -26.09 -5.19
N GLN A 225 10.96 -27.13 -4.70
CA GLN A 225 10.14 -28.02 -5.53
C GLN A 225 8.98 -27.29 -6.19
N GLU A 226 8.31 -26.40 -5.45
CA GLU A 226 7.21 -25.62 -6.00
C GLU A 226 7.72 -24.66 -7.08
N ALA A 227 8.82 -23.96 -6.84
CA ALA A 227 9.48 -23.12 -7.83
C ALA A 227 9.84 -23.88 -9.12
N GLU A 228 10.38 -25.09 -9.01
CA GLU A 228 10.77 -25.91 -10.16
C GLU A 228 9.59 -26.42 -10.99
N LYS A 229 8.40 -26.64 -10.39
CA LYS A 229 7.19 -27.02 -11.15
C LYS A 229 6.74 -25.92 -12.10
N HIS A 230 6.83 -24.67 -11.66
CA HIS A 230 6.29 -23.52 -12.40
C HIS A 230 7.30 -22.90 -13.37
N GLN A 231 8.59 -22.90 -13.03
CA GLN A 231 9.63 -22.45 -13.95
C GLN A 231 10.93 -23.21 -13.69
N PRO A 232 11.24 -24.27 -14.46
CA PRO A 232 12.45 -25.08 -14.24
C PRO A 232 13.74 -24.24 -14.35
N CYS A 233 14.63 -24.35 -13.36
CA CYS A 233 15.96 -23.76 -13.46
C CYS A 233 16.87 -24.65 -14.31
N ARG A 234 17.69 -24.06 -15.18
CA ARG A 234 18.58 -24.86 -16.03
C ARG A 234 19.75 -25.48 -15.26
N TYR A 235 20.25 -24.87 -14.18
CA TYR A 235 21.51 -25.31 -13.54
C TYR A 235 21.48 -25.22 -12.00
N TYR A 236 21.72 -24.04 -11.42
CA TYR A 236 22.04 -23.88 -9.98
C TYR A 236 21.02 -24.52 -9.02
N PHE A 237 19.74 -24.16 -9.12
CA PHE A 237 18.72 -24.62 -8.17
C PHE A 237 18.31 -26.09 -8.34
N LYS A 238 18.50 -26.65 -9.54
CA LYS A 238 18.20 -28.05 -9.81
C LYS A 238 19.20 -28.98 -9.09
N ASP A 239 20.46 -28.58 -9.04
CA ASP A 239 21.50 -29.33 -8.35
C ASP A 239 21.42 -29.15 -6.83
N GLU A 240 21.10 -27.94 -6.35
CA GLU A 240 20.83 -27.72 -4.93
C GLU A 240 19.61 -28.51 -4.44
N LEU A 241 18.51 -28.57 -5.20
CA LEU A 241 17.35 -29.38 -4.82
C LEU A 241 17.69 -30.88 -4.71
N LYS A 242 18.50 -31.41 -5.63
CA LYS A 242 18.98 -32.81 -5.54
C LYS A 242 19.85 -33.01 -4.31
N LYS A 243 20.79 -32.09 -4.07
CA LYS A 243 21.72 -32.12 -2.94
C LYS A 243 20.97 -32.07 -1.61
N TRP A 244 20.02 -31.16 -1.44
CA TRP A 244 19.26 -31.03 -0.18
C TRP A 244 18.36 -32.24 0.07
N LYS A 245 17.76 -32.81 -0.98
CA LYS A 245 17.01 -34.08 -0.85
C LYS A 245 17.91 -35.22 -0.39
N LEU A 246 19.11 -35.34 -0.96
CA LEU A 246 20.08 -36.35 -0.58
C LEU A 246 20.53 -36.16 0.87
N GLU A 247 20.88 -34.93 1.25
CA GLU A 247 21.26 -34.55 2.61
C GLU A 247 20.19 -34.93 3.62
N LYS A 248 18.92 -34.60 3.34
CA LYS A 248 17.78 -34.99 4.18
C LYS A 248 17.68 -36.51 4.35
N THR A 249 17.93 -37.28 3.30
CA THR A 249 17.87 -38.76 3.38
C THR A 249 19.04 -39.36 4.14
N THR A 250 20.23 -38.76 4.07
CA THR A 250 21.45 -39.25 4.75
C THR A 250 21.56 -38.78 6.20
N TRP A 251 20.84 -37.73 6.60
CA TRP A 251 20.92 -37.19 7.97
C TRP A 251 20.03 -37.91 8.98
N LYS A 252 19.15 -38.81 8.54
CA LYS A 252 18.32 -39.67 9.42
C LYS A 252 18.98 -41.01 9.78
N SER A 253 20.25 -41.21 9.45
CA SER A 253 20.98 -42.47 9.63
C SER A 253 22.16 -42.42 10.61
N GLU A 254 22.12 -41.51 11.58
CA GLU A 254 22.94 -41.53 12.80
C GLU A 254 22.02 -41.44 14.03
#